data_AF-A0A0L7LMA0-F1
#
_entry.id   AF-A0A0L7LMA0-F1
#
_cell.length_a   1.000
_cell.length_b   1.000
_cell.length_c   1.000
_cell.angle_alpha   90.00
_cell.angle_beta   90.00
_cell.angle_gamma   90.00
#
_symmetry.space_group_name_H-M   'P 1'
#
loop_
_entity.id
_entity.type
_entity.pdbx_description
1 polymer ?
#
loop_
_entity_poly.entity_id
_entity_poly.type
_entity_poly.pdbx_seq_one_letter_code
_entity_poly.pdbx_strand_id
1 'polypeptide(L)' 'MPLAIDLLHPSPASERRKHKLKRLVPHPNSYFMDVKCPGCYKITTDVRLGENNIKKMTWRESPNS' A
#
# COMPACT_ATOMS: atom_id res chain seq x y z
N MET A 1 24.40 19.63 -17.90
CA MET A 1 23.48 20.22 -16.89
C MET A 1 22.12 19.60 -17.12
N PRO A 2 21.53 18.82 -16.20
CA PRO A 2 20.16 18.39 -16.40
C PRO A 2 19.28 19.65 -16.46
N LEU A 3 18.33 19.66 -17.39
CA LEU A 3 17.29 20.69 -17.47
C LEU A 3 16.67 20.85 -16.08
N ALA A 4 16.37 22.09 -15.69
CA ALA A 4 15.91 22.43 -14.34
C ALA A 4 14.85 21.44 -13.85
N ILE A 5 15.14 20.75 -12.74
CA ILE A 5 14.24 19.76 -12.14
C ILE A 5 13.17 20.53 -11.38
N ASP A 6 11.91 20.38 -11.79
CA ASP A 6 10.77 20.90 -11.03
C ASP A 6 10.63 20.09 -9.73
N LEU A 7 10.97 20.73 -8.61
CA LEU A 7 10.91 20.13 -7.28
C LEU A 7 9.51 20.18 -6.66
N LEU A 8 8.67 21.12 -7.12
CA LEU A 8 7.35 21.36 -6.55
C LEU A 8 6.26 20.53 -7.24
N HIS A 9 6.42 20.25 -8.54
CA HIS A 9 5.43 19.47 -9.30
C HIS A 9 6.09 18.27 -10.02
N PRO A 10 6.61 17.29 -9.26
CA PRO A 10 7.17 16.08 -9.86
C PRO A 10 6.09 15.25 -10.56
N SER A 11 6.48 14.55 -11.63
CA SER A 11 5.56 13.66 -12.35
C SER A 11 5.10 12.45 -11.51
N PRO A 12 3.86 11.97 -11.74
CA PRO A 12 3.31 10.67 -11.36
C PRO A 12 4.30 9.55 -11.08
N ALA A 13 4.98 9.23 -12.18
CA ALA A 13 5.83 8.06 -12.32
C ALA A 13 7.17 8.22 -11.59
N SER A 14 7.74 9.43 -11.59
CA SER A 14 9.01 9.69 -10.91
C SER A 14 8.84 9.62 -9.38
N GLU A 15 7.72 10.06 -8.84
CA GLU A 15 7.45 10.01 -7.40
C GLU A 15 7.15 8.59 -6.89
N ARG A 16 6.42 7.78 -7.67
CA ARG A 16 6.15 6.37 -7.33
C ARG A 16 7.42 5.52 -7.24
N ARG A 17 8.42 5.80 -8.08
CA ARG A 17 9.72 5.10 -8.11
C ARG A 17 10.61 5.43 -6.90
N LYS A 18 10.40 6.59 -6.25
CA LYS A 18 11.15 6.97 -5.05
C LYS A 18 10.75 6.08 -3.86
N HIS A 19 11.69 5.86 -2.95
CA HIS A 19 11.39 5.25 -1.66
C HIS A 19 10.31 6.06 -0.92
N LYS A 20 9.40 5.37 -0.21
CA LYS A 20 8.22 5.97 0.44
C LYS A 20 8.50 7.18 1.34
N LEU A 21 9.68 7.23 1.97
CA LEU A 21 10.12 8.34 2.85
C LEU A 21 10.80 9.50 2.10
N LYS A 22 11.15 9.34 0.82
CA LYS A 22 11.86 10.34 0.00
C LYS A 22 10.95 10.99 -1.07
N ARG A 23 9.64 10.78 -0.96
CA ARG A 23 8.63 11.45 -1.80
C ARG A 23 8.46 12.89 -1.36
N LEU A 24 7.82 13.73 -2.19
CA LEU A 24 7.54 15.12 -1.83
C LEU A 24 6.68 15.16 -0.55
N VAL A 25 5.70 14.25 -0.48
CA VAL A 25 4.92 13.97 0.74
C VAL A 25 5.05 12.48 1.07
N PRO A 26 5.50 12.11 2.29
CA PRO A 26 5.65 10.72 2.68
C PRO A 26 4.28 10.05 2.85
N HIS A 27 4.11 8.89 2.21
CA HIS A 27 2.92 8.07 2.36
C HIS A 27 3.26 6.58 2.25
N PRO A 28 2.48 5.69 2.89
CA PRO A 28 2.73 4.25 2.82
C PRO A 28 2.50 3.70 1.39
N ASN A 29 3.19 2.61 1.06
CA ASN A 29 2.95 1.84 -0.16
C ASN A 29 1.85 0.76 0.03
N SER A 30 1.37 0.60 1.26
CA SER A 30 0.31 -0.34 1.60
C SER A 30 -1.05 0.31 1.49
N TYR A 31 -2.05 -0.48 1.13
CA TYR A 31 -3.43 -0.04 1.01
C TYR A 31 -4.36 -1.13 1.53
N PHE A 32 -5.51 -0.71 2.07
CA PHE A 32 -6.57 -1.61 2.48
C PHE A 32 -7.42 -1.95 1.25
N MET A 33 -7.79 -3.22 1.09
CA MET A 33 -8.80 -3.63 0.11
C MET A 33 -9.72 -4.69 0.69
N ASP A 34 -10.98 -4.59 0.29
CA ASP A 34 -11.97 -5.59 0.59
C ASP A 34 -11.78 -6.79 -0.34
N VAL A 35 -11.41 -7.94 0.21
CA VAL A 35 -11.32 -9.19 -0.54
C VAL A 35 -12.59 -9.99 -0.27
N LYS A 36 -13.22 -10.42 -1.37
CA LYS A 36 -14.34 -11.35 -1.32
C LYS A 36 -13.79 -12.76 -1.52
N CYS A 37 -14.09 -13.66 -0.60
CA CYS A 37 -13.73 -15.07 -0.73
C CYS A 37 -14.66 -15.74 -1.76
N PRO A 38 -14.14 -16.49 -2.76
CA PRO A 38 -14.96 -17.25 -3.69
C PRO A 38 -15.62 -18.43 -2.94
N GLY A 39 -16.78 -18.17 -2.34
CA GLY A 39 -17.54 -19.15 -1.55
C GLY A 39 -18.05 -18.64 -0.20
N CYS A 40 -17.67 -17.43 0.23
CA CYS A 40 -18.20 -16.83 1.45
C CYS A 40 -18.73 -15.42 1.14
N TYR A 41 -19.96 -15.12 1.57
CA TYR A 41 -20.55 -13.78 1.43
C TYR A 41 -19.96 -12.74 2.40
N LYS A 42 -19.00 -13.15 3.25
CA LYS A 42 -18.32 -12.26 4.19
C LYS A 42 -17.25 -11.46 3.44
N ILE A 43 -17.30 -10.14 3.61
CA ILE A 43 -16.29 -9.21 3.12
C ILE A 43 -15.22 -9.10 4.21
N THR A 44 -13.96 -9.39 3.88
CA THR A 44 -12.83 -9.22 4.79
C THR A 44 -11.99 -8.03 4.35
N THR A 45 -11.65 -7.14 5.28
CA THR A 45 -10.73 -6.02 5.07
C THR A 45 -9.29 -6.52 5.15
N ASP A 46 -8.58 -6.52 4.01
CA ASP A 46 -7.20 -6.98 3.92
C ASP A 46 -6.23 -5.82 3.70
N VAL A 47 -5.09 -5.83 4.41
CA VAL A 47 -3.97 -4.92 4.16
C VAL A 47 -3.05 -5.53 3.12
N ARG A 48 -2.92 -4.89 1.95
CA ARG A 48 -1.90 -5.25 0.96
C ARG A 48 -0.62 -4.49 1.25
N LEU A 49 0.45 -5.23 1.57
CA LEU A 49 1.79 -4.68 1.67
C LEU A 49 2.40 -4.63 0.26
N GLY A 50 3.04 -3.50 -0.09
CA GLY A 50 3.73 -3.31 -1.39
C GLY A 50 5.02 -4.13 -1.56
N GLU A 51 5.23 -5.15 -0.72
CA GLU A 51 6.25 -6.18 -0.85
C GLU A 51 5.47 -7.50 -0.96
N ASN A 52 5.75 -8.32 -1.97
CA ASN A 52 4.97 -9.49 -2.42
C ASN A 52 4.77 -10.64 -1.40
N ASN A 53 4.70 -10.36 -0.11
CA ASN A 53 4.06 -11.22 0.86
C ASN A 53 2.73 -10.57 1.24
N ILE A 54 1.64 -11.17 0.79
CA ILE A 54 0.42 -11.24 1.61
C ILE A 54 0.88 -11.96 2.88
N LYS A 55 1.56 -11.24 3.78
CA LYS A 55 1.72 -11.68 5.15
C LYS A 55 0.28 -11.77 5.58
N LYS A 56 -0.25 -13.00 5.61
CA LYS A 56 -1.49 -13.34 6.29
C LYS A 56 -1.40 -12.55 7.58
N MET A 57 -2.09 -11.42 7.63
CA MET A 57 -2.35 -10.75 8.88
C MET A 57 -3.36 -11.72 9.47
N THR A 58 -2.83 -12.81 10.03
CA THR A 58 -3.56 -13.73 10.85
C THR A 58 -4.11 -12.81 11.91
N TRP A 59 -5.35 -12.41 11.72
CA TRP A 59 -6.23 -12.11 12.83
C TRP A 59 -5.98 -13.26 13.78
N ARG A 60 -5.20 -12.96 14.83
CA ARG A 60 -5.14 -13.79 16.01
C ARG A 60 -6.61 -13.85 16.40
N GLU A 61 -7.27 -14.97 16.09
CA GLU A 61 -8.62 -15.23 16.58
C GLU A 61 -8.49 -15.02 18.09
N SER A 62 -9.05 -13.92 18.57
CA SER A 62 -9.22 -13.74 20.00
C SER A 62 -10.19 -14.85 20.39
N PRO A 63 -9.79 -15.84 21.20
CA PRO A 63 -10.74 -16.83 21.68
C PRO A 63 -11.58 -16.09 22.71
N ASN A 64 -12.69 -15.49 22.28
CA ASN A 64 -13.88 -15.17 23.07
C ASN A 64 -14.87 -14.37 22.23
N SER A 65 -15.74 -15.09 21.53
CA SER A 65 -17.20 -15.06 21.78
C SER A 65 -17.84 -16.28 21.16
#